data_AF-A0A5Q0BK73-F1
#
_entry.id   AF-A0A5Q0BK73-F1
#
_cell.length_a   1.000
_cell.length_b   1.000
_cell.length_c   1.000
_cell.angle_alpha   90.00
_cell.angle_beta   90.00
_cell.angle_gamma   90.00
#
_symmetry.space_group_name_H-M   'P 1'
#
loop_
_entity.id
_entity.type
_entity.pdbx_description
1 polymer ?
#
loop_
_entity_poly.entity_id
_entity_poly.type
_entity_poly.pdbx_seq_one_letter_code
_entity_poly.pdbx_strand_id
1 'polypeptide(L)'
;MNPVDSFSPEKRSEIMGCIKGKNTTPELRVRKLLYQLGYRFRLHRKDLPGKPDIVLPKYRLCIFVNGCFWHQHPGCPRATIPASNVEFWRKKLQRTRERDLQNITELTNLGWRILLLWECETKDSSRLQSLLDGVLVFRSKDTNELSTAAALGDI
;
A
#
# COMPACT_ATOMS: atom_id res chain seq x y z
N MET A 1 12.48 21.16 27.86
CA MET A 1 11.03 21.42 27.83
C MET A 1 10.41 20.44 26.86
N ASN A 2 9.57 19.51 27.33
CA ASN A 2 8.83 18.62 26.44
C ASN A 2 7.85 19.47 25.62
N PRO A 3 7.83 19.36 24.28
CA PRO A 3 6.85 20.08 23.48
C PRO A 3 5.47 19.53 23.84
N VAL A 4 4.68 20.36 24.51
CA VAL A 4 3.30 20.06 24.86
C VAL A 4 2.54 19.72 23.58
N ASP A 5 1.75 18.66 23.60
CA ASP A 5 0.83 18.37 22.50
C ASP A 5 -0.04 19.62 22.29
N SER A 6 -0.24 20.03 21.04
CA SER A 6 -1.03 21.22 20.72
C SER A 6 -2.52 21.02 21.01
N PHE A 7 -2.93 19.78 21.32
CA PHE A 7 -4.29 19.42 21.70
C PHE A 7 -4.37 18.93 23.14
N SER A 8 -5.52 19.16 23.78
CA SER A 8 -5.81 18.52 25.07
C SER A 8 -5.85 16.99 24.93
N PRO A 9 -5.61 16.22 26.01
CA PRO A 9 -5.69 14.76 25.98
C PRO A 9 -7.04 14.24 25.45
N GLU A 10 -8.15 14.88 25.83
CA GLU A 10 -9.51 14.52 25.41
C GLU A 10 -9.65 14.74 23.90
N LYS A 11 -9.20 15.90 23.40
CA LYS A 11 -9.26 16.22 21.98
C LYS A 11 -8.38 15.30 21.15
N ARG A 12 -7.20 14.93 21.68
CA ARG A 12 -6.29 13.96 21.06
C ARG A 12 -6.94 12.58 20.96
N SER A 13 -7.59 12.12 22.04
CA SER A 13 -8.31 10.85 22.06
C SER A 13 -9.43 10.83 21.01
N GLU A 14 -10.22 11.90 20.92
CA GLU A 14 -11.27 12.06 19.90
C GLU A 14 -10.68 11.97 18.47
N ILE A 15 -9.64 12.77 18.17
CA ILE A 15 -8.97 12.76 16.86
C ILE A 15 -8.47 11.36 16.52
N MET A 16 -7.80 10.70 17.45
CA MET A 16 -7.26 9.35 17.25
C MET A 16 -8.38 8.32 17.02
N GLY A 17 -9.55 8.48 17.67
CA GLY A 17 -10.72 7.65 17.45
C GLY A 17 -11.35 7.81 16.06
N CYS A 18 -11.20 8.98 15.42
CA CYS A 18 -11.69 9.21 14.06
C CYS A 18 -10.80 8.62 12.96
N ILE A 19 -9.59 8.16 13.27
CA ILE A 19 -8.65 7.62 12.28
C ILE A 19 -9.11 6.25 11.81
N LYS A 20 -9.62 6.18 10.58
CA LYS A 20 -10.12 4.95 9.97
C LYS A 20 -8.97 4.10 9.43
N GLY A 21 -9.00 2.80 9.72
CA GLY A 21 -8.03 1.83 9.18
C GLY A 21 -8.40 1.21 7.81
N LYS A 22 -9.50 1.64 7.19
CA LYS A 22 -9.97 1.16 5.87
C LYS A 22 -10.91 2.17 5.22
N ASN A 23 -11.12 2.07 3.92
CA ASN A 23 -11.90 3.00 3.10
C ASN A 23 -11.45 4.45 3.31
N THR A 24 -10.13 4.64 3.41
CA THR A 24 -9.55 5.98 3.55
C THR A 24 -9.69 6.74 2.22
N THR A 25 -9.68 8.07 2.27
CA THR A 25 -9.71 8.89 1.07
C THR A 25 -8.65 8.50 0.02
N PRO A 26 -7.36 8.26 0.36
CA PRO A 26 -6.38 7.81 -0.63
C PRO A 26 -6.74 6.43 -1.21
N GLU A 27 -7.23 5.48 -0.41
CA GLU A 27 -7.67 4.16 -0.90
C GLU A 27 -8.82 4.28 -1.91
N LEU A 28 -9.80 5.12 -1.61
CA LEU A 28 -10.95 5.37 -2.49
C LEU A 28 -10.52 5.99 -3.83
N ARG A 29 -9.52 6.87 -3.86
CA ARG A 29 -8.99 7.44 -5.10
C ARG A 29 -8.38 6.36 -6.00
N VAL A 30 -7.56 5.48 -5.43
CA VAL A 30 -6.93 4.37 -6.17
C VAL A 30 -8.00 3.43 -6.71
N ARG A 31 -9.00 3.08 -5.88
CA ARG A 31 -10.12 2.23 -6.30
C ARG A 31 -10.92 2.84 -7.46
N LYS A 32 -11.20 4.14 -7.40
CA LYS A 32 -11.91 4.86 -8.47
C LYS A 32 -11.14 4.81 -9.78
N LEU A 33 -9.83 5.07 -9.74
CA LEU A 33 -8.99 5.00 -10.93
C LEU A 33 -8.93 3.58 -11.51
N LEU A 34 -8.69 2.57 -10.68
CA LEU A 34 -8.67 1.18 -11.14
C LEU A 34 -10.00 0.75 -11.78
N TYR A 35 -11.12 1.20 -11.23
CA TYR A 35 -12.44 0.96 -11.81
C TYR A 35 -12.62 1.67 -13.15
N GLN A 36 -12.21 2.93 -13.27
CA GLN A 36 -12.25 3.70 -14.52
C GLN A 36 -11.40 3.05 -15.63
N LEU A 37 -10.27 2.45 -15.26
CA LEU A 37 -9.39 1.70 -16.17
C LEU A 37 -9.88 0.26 -16.45
N GLY A 38 -11.02 -0.15 -15.88
CA GLY A 38 -11.63 -1.47 -16.14
C GLY A 38 -11.01 -2.64 -15.37
N TYR A 39 -10.15 -2.38 -14.38
CA TYR A 39 -9.53 -3.46 -13.60
C TYR A 39 -10.50 -4.04 -12.58
N ARG A 40 -10.49 -5.38 -12.47
CA ARG A 40 -11.18 -6.12 -11.42
C ARG A 40 -10.21 -6.35 -10.25
N PHE A 41 -10.66 -5.97 -9.06
CA PHE A 41 -9.86 -6.10 -7.84
C PHE A 41 -10.68 -6.67 -6.68
N ARG A 42 -9.97 -7.21 -5.69
CA ARG A 42 -10.49 -7.58 -4.38
C ARG A 42 -9.91 -6.63 -3.34
N LEU A 43 -10.64 -6.38 -2.26
CA LEU A 43 -10.20 -5.49 -1.20
C LEU A 43 -9.80 -6.30 0.03
N HIS A 44 -8.75 -5.84 0.72
CA HIS A 44 -8.42 -6.27 2.08
C HIS A 44 -8.36 -7.80 2.27
N ARG A 45 -7.68 -8.52 1.34
CA ARG A 45 -7.57 -9.99 1.42
C ARG A 45 -6.85 -10.40 2.70
N LYS A 46 -7.58 -11.05 3.62
CA LYS A 46 -7.07 -11.46 4.93
C LYS A 46 -6.14 -12.67 4.87
N ASP A 47 -6.22 -13.43 3.79
CA ASP A 47 -5.40 -14.62 3.54
C ASP A 47 -4.00 -14.30 3.00
N LEU A 48 -3.70 -13.01 2.78
CA LEU A 48 -2.40 -12.55 2.30
C LEU A 48 -1.64 -11.79 3.40
N PRO A 49 -0.30 -11.96 3.49
CA PRO A 49 0.53 -11.20 4.42
C PRO A 49 0.30 -9.69 4.31
N GLY A 50 0.27 -9.01 5.46
CA GLY A 50 0.03 -7.57 5.53
C GLY A 50 -1.37 -7.10 5.14
N LYS A 51 -2.27 -8.00 4.69
CA LYS A 51 -3.65 -7.70 4.28
C LYS A 51 -3.70 -6.51 3.31
N PRO A 52 -3.22 -6.68 2.05
CA PRO A 52 -3.14 -5.59 1.09
C PRO A 52 -4.48 -4.90 0.89
N ASP A 53 -4.46 -3.58 0.73
CA ASP A 53 -5.67 -2.77 0.57
C ASP A 53 -6.44 -3.19 -0.68
N ILE A 54 -5.72 -3.35 -1.77
CA ILE A 54 -6.27 -3.71 -3.07
C ILE A 54 -5.43 -4.82 -3.69
N VAL A 55 -6.08 -5.85 -4.20
CA VAL A 55 -5.44 -6.98 -4.87
C VAL A 55 -6.03 -7.12 -6.26
N LEU A 56 -5.17 -7.24 -7.27
CA LEU A 56 -5.55 -7.55 -8.65
C LEU A 56 -5.12 -9.01 -8.92
N PRO A 57 -5.97 -10.03 -8.66
CA PRO A 57 -5.56 -11.43 -8.68
C PRO A 57 -5.09 -11.86 -10.06
N LYS A 58 -5.76 -11.40 -11.12
CA LYS A 58 -5.37 -11.68 -12.51
C LYS A 58 -3.91 -11.34 -12.74
N TYR A 59 -3.39 -10.26 -12.15
CA TYR A 59 -2.06 -9.71 -12.39
C TYR A 59 -1.04 -10.08 -11.32
N ARG A 60 -1.40 -10.93 -10.35
CA ARG A 60 -0.60 -11.19 -9.14
C ARG A 60 -0.02 -9.92 -8.53
N LEU A 61 -0.85 -8.88 -8.41
CA LEU A 61 -0.44 -7.58 -7.89
C LEU A 61 -1.18 -7.26 -6.58
N CYS A 62 -0.42 -6.99 -5.53
CA CYS A 62 -0.88 -6.41 -4.28
C CYS A 62 -0.55 -4.93 -4.26
N ILE A 63 -1.51 -4.10 -3.89
CA ILE A 63 -1.36 -2.65 -3.77
C ILE A 63 -1.61 -2.28 -2.31
N PHE A 64 -0.64 -1.59 -1.72
CA PHE A 64 -0.73 -0.99 -0.39
C PHE A 64 -0.85 0.53 -0.52
N VAL A 65 -1.84 1.11 0.14
CA VAL A 65 -2.09 2.55 0.14
C VAL A 65 -1.66 3.12 1.49
N ASN A 66 -0.39 3.46 1.58
CA ASN A 66 0.28 3.79 2.83
C ASN A 66 0.07 5.27 3.21
N GLY A 67 -0.43 5.49 4.42
CA GLY A 67 -0.38 6.81 5.05
C GLY A 67 1.08 7.22 5.32
N CYS A 68 1.47 8.42 4.89
CA CYS A 68 2.86 8.89 4.97
C CYS A 68 3.37 8.94 6.41
N PHE A 69 2.50 9.34 7.35
CA PHE A 69 2.81 9.39 8.77
C PHE A 69 3.03 7.98 9.35
N TRP A 70 2.09 7.06 9.15
CA TRP A 70 2.10 5.75 9.81
C TRP A 70 3.22 4.83 9.31
N HIS A 71 3.47 4.86 8.00
CA HIS A 71 4.43 3.99 7.32
C HIS A 71 5.76 4.71 7.04
N GLN A 72 5.92 5.95 7.51
CA GLN A 72 7.15 6.74 7.44
C GLN A 72 7.70 6.88 6.01
N HIS A 73 6.93 7.56 5.15
CA HIS A 73 7.32 7.84 3.76
C HIS A 73 8.67 8.58 3.70
N PRO A 74 9.74 7.99 3.12
CA PRO A 74 11.06 8.62 3.07
C PRO A 74 11.04 9.98 2.37
N GLY A 75 11.68 10.99 2.96
CA GLY A 75 11.77 12.35 2.39
C GLY A 75 10.45 13.13 2.38
N CYS A 76 9.37 12.59 2.96
CA CYS A 76 8.08 13.25 2.95
C CYS A 76 7.89 14.17 4.16
N PRO A 77 7.47 15.44 3.97
CA PRO A 77 7.21 16.36 5.09
C PRO A 77 6.01 15.94 5.94
N ARG A 78 5.20 14.96 5.52
CA ARG A 78 4.10 14.40 6.31
C ARG A 78 4.50 13.20 7.17
N ALA A 79 5.73 12.68 6.99
CA ALA A 79 6.28 11.57 7.76
C ALA A 79 7.03 12.07 9.00
N THR A 80 6.41 12.94 9.79
CA THR A 80 7.04 13.54 10.97
C THR A 80 6.93 12.66 12.19
N ILE A 81 7.89 12.76 13.11
CA ILE A 81 7.79 12.17 14.45
C ILE A 81 7.16 13.21 15.39
N PRO A 82 6.05 12.90 16.09
CA PRO A 82 5.46 13.82 17.05
C PRO A 82 6.45 14.18 18.16
N ALA A 83 6.49 15.45 18.52
CA ALA A 83 7.43 15.98 19.49
C ALA A 83 7.06 15.59 20.95
N SER A 84 5.80 15.23 21.19
CA SER A 84 5.31 14.64 22.44
C SER A 84 5.49 13.11 22.42
N ASN A 85 5.96 12.51 23.52
CA ASN A 85 6.12 11.06 23.68
C ASN A 85 6.99 10.41 22.57
N VAL A 86 8.11 11.06 22.26
CA VAL A 86 8.98 10.74 21.11
C VAL A 86 9.43 9.29 21.10
N GLU A 87 9.84 8.73 22.24
CA GLU A 87 10.31 7.34 22.30
C GLU A 87 9.22 6.34 21.95
N PHE A 88 7.99 6.56 22.43
CA PHE A 88 6.84 5.74 22.07
C PHE A 88 6.60 5.78 20.56
N TRP A 89 6.55 6.98 19.98
CA TRP A 89 6.31 7.15 18.55
C TRP A 89 7.43 6.53 17.71
N ARG A 90 8.70 6.75 18.07
CA ARG A 90 9.84 6.15 17.38
C ARG A 90 9.73 4.62 17.38
N LYS A 91 9.52 4.00 18.55
CA LYS A 91 9.35 2.54 18.66
C LYS A 91 8.14 2.04 17.87
N LYS A 92 7.00 2.73 17.93
CA LYS A 92 5.77 2.36 17.22
C LYS A 92 5.95 2.39 15.70
N LEU A 93 6.50 3.48 15.18
CA LEU A 93 6.71 3.69 13.75
C LEU A 93 7.77 2.73 13.19
N GLN A 94 8.85 2.48 13.96
CA GLN A 94 9.85 1.49 13.61
C GLN A 94 9.24 0.08 13.47
N ARG A 95 8.45 -0.37 14.45
CA ARG A 95 7.75 -1.66 14.39
C ARG A 95 6.81 -1.78 13.20
N THR A 96 6.14 -0.69 12.81
CA THR A 96 5.33 -0.67 11.59
C THR A 96 6.19 -0.94 10.36
N ARG A 97 7.32 -0.23 10.21
CA ARG A 97 8.24 -0.41 9.08
C ARG A 97 8.83 -1.81 9.03
N GLU A 98 9.21 -2.38 10.17
CA GLU A 98 9.71 -3.76 10.26
C GLU A 98 8.65 -4.76 9.78
N ARG A 99 7.40 -4.60 10.23
CA ARG A 99 6.28 -5.44 9.78
C ARG A 99 5.99 -5.28 8.29
N ASP A 100 6.05 -4.06 7.76
CA ASP A 100 5.85 -3.80 6.33
C ASP A 100 6.89 -4.53 5.49
N LEU A 101 8.17 -4.48 5.88
CA LEU A 101 9.25 -5.19 5.21
C LEU A 101 9.06 -6.72 5.23
N GLN A 102 8.62 -7.26 6.37
CA GLN A 102 8.30 -8.69 6.50
C GLN A 102 7.17 -9.09 5.54
N ASN A 103 6.06 -8.35 5.57
CA ASN A 103 4.92 -8.61 4.68
C ASN A 103 5.31 -8.53 3.19
N ILE A 104 6.13 -7.54 2.82
CA ILE A 104 6.63 -7.38 1.45
C ILE A 104 7.47 -8.60 1.04
N THR A 105 8.33 -9.06 1.92
CA THR A 105 9.20 -10.22 1.67
C THR A 105 8.36 -11.49 1.49
N GLU A 106 7.40 -11.74 2.38
CA GLU A 106 6.52 -12.90 2.30
C GLU A 106 5.67 -12.89 1.03
N LEU A 107 5.08 -11.76 0.67
CA LEU A 107 4.31 -11.62 -0.57
C LEU A 107 5.16 -11.86 -1.81
N THR A 108 6.38 -11.32 -1.83
CA THR A 108 7.32 -11.52 -2.94
C THR A 108 7.68 -13.00 -3.08
N ASN A 109 7.95 -13.68 -1.97
CA ASN A 109 8.23 -15.12 -1.95
C ASN A 109 7.04 -15.97 -2.43
N LEU A 110 5.81 -15.51 -2.19
CA LEU A 110 4.57 -16.11 -2.70
C LEU A 110 4.31 -15.78 -4.20
N GLY A 111 5.24 -15.09 -4.86
CA GLY A 111 5.14 -14.71 -6.28
C GLY A 111 4.17 -13.54 -6.54
N TRP A 112 3.85 -12.75 -5.52
CA TRP A 112 3.09 -11.52 -5.68
C TRP A 112 4.02 -10.34 -5.98
N ARG A 113 3.62 -9.54 -6.96
CA ARG A 113 4.18 -8.22 -7.18
C ARG A 113 3.51 -7.23 -6.22
N ILE A 114 4.24 -6.20 -5.88
CA ILE A 114 3.83 -5.24 -4.85
C ILE A 114 3.96 -3.84 -5.42
N LEU A 115 2.92 -3.03 -5.24
CA LEU A 115 2.93 -1.61 -5.53
C LEU A 115 2.59 -0.86 -4.24
N LEU A 116 3.55 -0.05 -3.77
CA LEU A 116 3.35 0.84 -2.63
C LEU A 116 2.94 2.22 -3.16
N LEU A 117 1.77 2.69 -2.75
CA LEU A 117 1.27 4.02 -3.07
C LEU A 117 1.19 4.85 -1.81
N TRP A 118 1.88 5.99 -1.80
CA TRP A 118 1.84 6.88 -0.65
C TRP A 118 0.66 7.84 -0.72
N GLU A 119 0.01 8.12 0.41
CA GLU A 119 -1.17 8.99 0.47
C GLU A 119 -0.94 10.35 -0.20
N CYS A 120 0.29 10.88 -0.14
CA CYS A 120 0.64 12.16 -0.73
C CYS A 120 0.66 12.13 -2.26
N GLU A 121 0.92 10.96 -2.84
CA GLU A 121 0.98 10.74 -4.28
C GLU A 121 -0.41 10.43 -4.86
N THR A 122 -1.33 9.87 -4.05
CA THR A 122 -2.70 9.53 -4.52
C THR A 122 -3.56 10.72 -4.94
N LYS A 123 -3.13 11.96 -4.64
CA LYS A 123 -3.85 13.18 -5.05
C LYS A 123 -3.68 13.49 -6.54
N ASP A 124 -2.58 13.05 -7.14
CA ASP A 124 -2.29 13.26 -8.56
C ASP A 124 -2.69 12.01 -9.36
N SER A 125 -3.81 12.10 -10.07
CA SER A 125 -4.34 10.99 -10.86
C SER A 125 -3.43 10.61 -12.04
N SER A 126 -2.70 11.57 -12.61
CA SER A 126 -1.82 11.30 -13.75
C SER A 126 -0.60 10.49 -13.31
N ARG A 127 0.06 10.91 -12.23
CA ARG A 127 1.15 10.17 -11.59
C ARG A 127 0.71 8.78 -11.17
N LEU A 128 -0.47 8.67 -10.56
CA LEU A 128 -1.01 7.39 -10.12
C LEU A 128 -1.26 6.44 -11.30
N GLN A 129 -1.75 6.95 -12.42
CA GLN A 129 -1.91 6.17 -13.64
C GLN A 129 -0.57 5.71 -14.20
N SER A 130 0.43 6.59 -14.30
CA SER A 130 1.77 6.20 -14.79
C SER A 130 2.42 5.11 -13.95
N LEU A 131 2.25 5.15 -12.62
CA LEU A 131 2.73 4.09 -11.71
C LEU A 131 2.02 2.75 -11.97
N LEU A 132 0.70 2.79 -12.17
CA LEU A 132 -0.08 1.59 -12.50
C LEU A 132 0.34 1.01 -13.85
N ASP A 133 0.51 1.84 -14.87
CA ASP A 133 0.92 1.41 -16.21
C ASP A 133 2.31 0.77 -16.17
N GLY A 134 3.28 1.38 -15.48
CA GLY A 134 4.62 0.82 -15.31
C GLY A 134 4.60 -0.57 -14.70
N VAL A 135 3.73 -0.82 -13.71
CA VAL A 135 3.63 -2.14 -13.07
C VAL A 135 2.79 -3.13 -13.90
N LEU A 136 1.78 -2.68 -14.63
CA LEU A 136 0.86 -3.59 -15.34
C LEU A 136 1.34 -4.00 -16.73
N VAL A 137 2.12 -3.16 -17.42
CA VAL A 137 2.68 -3.44 -18.76
C VAL A 137 3.67 -4.60 -18.75
N PHE A 138 4.42 -4.80 -17.66
CA PHE A 138 5.42 -5.87 -17.54
C PHE A 138 4.86 -7.30 -17.68
N ARG A 139 3.54 -7.52 -17.79
CA ARG A 139 2.96 -8.85 -18.00
C ARG A 139 2.50 -9.16 -19.43
N SER A 140 2.35 -8.17 -20.30
CA SER A 140 1.84 -8.44 -21.65
C SER A 140 2.87 -9.13 -22.54
N LYS A 141 4.18 -9.01 -22.23
CA LYS A 141 5.24 -9.66 -23.00
C LYS A 141 5.50 -11.11 -22.59
N ASP A 142 5.33 -11.47 -21.32
CA ASP A 142 5.66 -12.83 -20.84
C ASP A 142 4.53 -13.86 -21.03
N THR A 143 3.35 -13.43 -21.48
CA THR A 143 2.20 -14.34 -21.66
C THR A 143 2.06 -14.90 -23.08
N ASN A 144 2.93 -14.52 -24.03
CA ASN A 144 2.84 -14.98 -25.42
C ASN A 144 3.92 -16.00 -25.85
N GLU A 145 4.81 -16.45 -24.93
CA GLU A 145 5.84 -17.45 -25.25
C GLU A 145 5.68 -18.81 -24.54
N LEU A 146 4.71 -18.97 -23.63
CA LEU A 146 4.50 -20.26 -22.93
C LEU A 146 3.33 -21.10 -23.46
N SER A 147 2.68 -20.73 -24.57
CA SER A 147 1.59 -21.51 -25.17
C SER A 147 2.00 -22.43 -26.32
N THR A 148 3.28 -22.50 -26.69
CA THR A 148 3.75 -23.34 -27.82
C THR A 148 4.57 -24.57 -27.39
N ALA A 149 4.82 -24.78 -26.10
CA ALA A 149 5.69 -25.87 -25.62
C ALA A 149 4.96 -27.05 -24.93
N ALA A 150 3.62 -27.06 -24.90
CA ALA A 150 2.83 -28.10 -24.21
C ALA A 150 1.94 -28.93 -25.15
N ALA A 151 2.33 -29.12 -26.42
CA ALA A 151 1.54 -29.87 -27.40
C ALA A 151 2.31 -30.97 -28.17
N LEU A 152 3.51 -31.37 -27.73
CA LEU A 152 4.20 -32.54 -28.29
C LEU A 152 4.92 -33.30 -27.18
N GLY A 153 4.29 -34.35 -26.68
CA GLY A 153 4.89 -35.22 -25.67
C GLY A 153 3.99 -36.33 -25.15
N ASP A 154 3.08 -36.85 -25.99
CA ASP A 154 2.43 -38.14 -25.78
C ASP A 154 2.46 -38.87 -27.13
N ILE A 155 3.43 -39.77 -27.28
CA ILE A 155 3.46 -41.08 -27.97
C ILE A 155 4.85 -41.69 -27.74
#